data_AF-A0A2W1BPN0-F1
#
_entry.id   AF-A0A2W1BPN0-F1
#
_cell.length_a   1.000
_cell.length_b   1.000
_cell.length_c   1.000
_cell.angle_alpha   90.00
_cell.angle_beta   90.00
_cell.angle_gamma   90.00
#
_symmetry.space_group_name_H-M   'P 1'
#
loop_
_entity.id
_entity.type
_entity.pdbx_description
1 polymer ?
#
loop_
_entity_poly.entity_id
_entity_poly.type
_entity_poly.pdbx_seq_one_letter_code
_entity_poly.pdbx_strand_id
1 'polypeptide(L)'
;MLSGYKFYRHRCRGLKTRWFCSSDRAIFTKSSKGADVILLSGYKFLKHRMIGPRIRWFCGTHRKKGCGAVLYTHLGDILKINNEHDHAPPFLNLKMYVPVFTTSRRGAPAISVYGHIFHKHRTSGAKTRWWCQRVTHGCTAVIFTIDDEIVKTSNEHNHPPPNRR
;
A
#
# COMPACT_ATOMS: atom_id res chain seq x y z
N MET A 1 -18.83 14.32 -13.27
CA MET A 1 -18.16 13.12 -12.71
C MET A 1 -17.04 13.60 -11.80
N LEU A 2 -17.19 13.53 -10.47
CA LEU A 2 -16.09 13.60 -9.48
C LEU A 2 -16.68 13.30 -8.09
N SER A 3 -15.88 12.67 -7.23
CA SER A 3 -16.15 12.33 -5.81
C SER A 3 -16.79 10.96 -5.54
N GLY A 4 -15.96 9.91 -5.66
CA GLY A 4 -16.25 8.55 -5.23
C GLY A 4 -15.75 8.26 -3.81
N TYR A 5 -16.23 8.99 -2.80
CA TYR A 5 -15.95 8.69 -1.40
C TYR A 5 -17.24 8.29 -0.69
N LYS A 6 -17.39 6.99 -0.39
CA LYS A 6 -18.49 6.44 0.42
C LYS A 6 -17.98 6.15 1.83
N PHE A 7 -18.60 6.77 2.82
CA PHE A 7 -18.38 6.49 4.24
C PHE A 7 -19.36 5.41 4.73
N TYR A 8 -18.92 4.51 5.61
CA TYR A 8 -19.77 3.51 6.24
C TYR A 8 -19.89 3.78 7.75
N ARG A 9 -21.13 3.82 8.26
CA ARG A 9 -21.44 3.93 9.70
C ARG A 9 -21.34 2.56 10.37
N HIS A 10 -20.68 2.45 11.53
CA HIS A 10 -20.96 1.34 12.45
C HIS A 10 -21.01 1.74 13.92
N ARG A 11 -21.95 1.09 14.62
CA ARG A 11 -22.37 1.36 16.01
C ARG A 11 -21.38 0.79 17.03
N CYS A 12 -21.26 1.49 18.14
CA CYS A 12 -20.27 1.36 19.21
C CYS A 12 -20.44 0.13 20.13
N ARG A 13 -19.32 -0.43 20.58
CA ARG A 13 -19.14 -1.01 21.92
C ARG A 13 -17.72 -0.68 22.42
N GLY A 14 -17.61 0.08 23.51
CA GLY A 14 -16.40 0.20 24.32
C GLY A 14 -15.48 1.41 24.07
N LEU A 15 -14.97 1.98 25.17
CA LEU A 15 -14.09 3.15 25.28
C LEU A 15 -12.69 2.87 24.73
N LYS A 16 -12.45 3.14 23.44
CA LYS A 16 -11.15 3.58 22.89
C LYS A 16 -11.35 3.95 21.41
N THR A 17 -11.62 5.23 21.18
CA THR A 17 -11.65 5.83 19.85
C THR A 17 -10.21 5.95 19.36
N ARG A 18 -9.79 5.07 18.45
CA ARG A 18 -8.65 5.37 17.56
C ARG A 18 -9.19 5.57 16.15
N TRP A 19 -9.07 6.81 15.70
CA TRP A 19 -9.31 7.23 14.33
C TRP A 19 -8.28 6.53 13.43
N PHE A 20 -8.73 5.83 12.39
CA PHE A 20 -7.83 5.39 11.31
C PHE A 20 -7.83 6.46 10.23
N CYS A 21 -6.65 7.02 9.98
CA CYS A 21 -6.38 7.96 8.90
C CYS A 21 -6.60 7.27 7.55
N SER A 22 -7.12 8.00 6.57
CA SER A 22 -7.41 7.57 5.19
C SER A 22 -6.17 7.25 4.34
N SER A 23 -4.99 7.08 4.94
CA SER A 23 -3.71 6.98 4.24
C SER A 23 -3.29 5.55 3.87
N ASP A 24 -3.92 4.52 4.43
CA ASP A 24 -3.65 3.13 4.05
C ASP A 24 -4.45 2.73 2.79
N ARG A 25 -3.95 3.17 1.63
CA ARG A 25 -4.50 2.77 0.33
C ARG A 25 -4.28 1.28 0.09
N ALA A 26 -5.36 0.54 -0.13
CA ALA A 26 -5.27 -0.85 -0.57
C ALA A 26 -4.72 -0.97 -1.99
N ILE A 27 -3.84 -1.96 -2.21
CA ILE A 27 -3.15 -2.18 -3.48
C ILE A 27 -3.54 -3.55 -4.01
N PHE A 28 -4.05 -3.56 -5.24
CA PHE A 28 -4.38 -4.78 -5.97
C PHE A 28 -3.17 -5.16 -6.82
N THR A 29 -2.63 -6.35 -6.62
CA THR A 29 -1.42 -6.82 -7.31
C THR A 29 -1.47 -8.33 -7.55
N LYS A 30 -0.47 -8.85 -8.25
CA LYS A 30 -0.26 -10.29 -8.45
C LYS A 30 1.02 -10.71 -7.74
N SER A 31 1.02 -11.91 -7.16
CA SER A 31 2.23 -12.54 -6.65
C SER A 31 3.18 -12.92 -7.81
N SER A 32 4.43 -13.25 -7.49
CA SER A 32 5.40 -13.78 -8.48
C SER A 32 4.91 -15.03 -9.21
N LYS A 33 3.97 -15.78 -8.62
CA LYS A 33 3.32 -16.95 -9.20
C LYS A 33 1.97 -16.63 -9.86
N GLY A 34 1.66 -15.36 -10.08
CA GLY A 34 0.45 -14.90 -10.77
C GLY A 34 -0.83 -14.82 -9.94
N ALA A 35 -0.84 -15.31 -8.69
CA ALA A 35 -2.03 -15.26 -7.83
C ALA A 35 -2.41 -13.82 -7.44
N ASP A 36 -3.71 -13.50 -7.45
CA ASP A 36 -4.21 -12.18 -7.02
C ASP A 36 -3.98 -11.94 -5.52
N VAL A 37 -3.56 -10.72 -5.20
CA VAL A 37 -3.20 -10.30 -3.84
C VAL A 37 -3.70 -8.87 -3.60
N ILE A 38 -4.23 -8.62 -2.40
CA ILE A 38 -4.44 -7.26 -1.90
C ILE A 38 -3.43 -6.98 -0.78
N LEU A 39 -2.75 -5.85 -0.85
CA LEU A 39 -1.86 -5.37 0.19
C LEU A 39 -2.52 -4.19 0.90
N LEU A 40 -2.58 -4.25 2.23
CA LEU A 40 -3.20 -3.21 3.04
C LEU A 40 -2.58 -3.18 4.44
N SER A 41 -2.14 -2.00 4.90
CA SER A 41 -1.54 -1.80 6.23
C SER A 41 -0.37 -2.75 6.54
N GLY A 42 0.44 -3.09 5.53
CA GLY A 42 1.54 -4.05 5.65
C GLY A 42 1.14 -5.53 5.67
N TYR A 43 -0.16 -5.84 5.57
CA TYR A 43 -0.67 -7.21 5.51
C TYR A 43 -1.03 -7.62 4.10
N LYS A 44 -0.87 -8.92 3.84
CA LYS A 44 -1.21 -9.56 2.57
C LYS A 44 -2.55 -10.26 2.70
N PHE A 45 -3.49 -9.94 1.81
CA PHE A 45 -4.75 -10.63 1.67
C PHE A 45 -4.76 -11.46 0.39
N LEU A 46 -5.07 -12.74 0.53
CA LEU A 46 -5.13 -13.71 -0.56
C LEU A 46 -6.59 -13.93 -0.95
N LYS A 47 -6.82 -14.01 -2.26
CA LYS A 47 -8.13 -14.32 -2.83
C LYS A 47 -8.57 -15.71 -2.36
N HIS A 48 -9.78 -15.79 -1.81
CA HIS A 48 -10.36 -17.05 -1.37
C HIS A 48 -11.39 -17.57 -2.36
N ARG A 49 -12.64 -17.09 -2.24
CA ARG A 49 -13.78 -17.54 -3.02
C ARG A 49 -14.50 -16.33 -3.57
N MET A 50 -14.94 -16.47 -4.82
CA MET A 50 -15.82 -15.55 -5.50
C MET A 50 -17.26 -16.05 -5.35
N ILE A 51 -18.18 -15.16 -4.97
CA ILE A 51 -19.62 -15.41 -4.97
C ILE A 51 -20.25 -14.25 -5.75
N GLY A 52 -20.61 -14.50 -7.01
CA GLY A 52 -21.00 -13.45 -7.95
C GLY A 52 -19.89 -12.39 -8.11
N PRO A 53 -20.20 -11.09 -8.10
CA PRO A 53 -19.19 -10.03 -8.22
C PRO A 53 -18.44 -9.74 -6.91
N ARG A 54 -18.76 -10.44 -5.81
CA ARG A 54 -18.11 -10.27 -4.51
C ARG A 54 -16.99 -11.27 -4.31
N ILE A 55 -15.82 -10.79 -3.91
CA ILE A 55 -14.65 -11.63 -3.64
C ILE A 55 -14.30 -11.51 -2.16
N ARG A 56 -14.18 -12.65 -1.47
CA ARG A 56 -13.64 -12.72 -0.11
C ARG A 56 -12.13 -12.93 -0.19
N TRP A 57 -11.40 -12.21 0.65
CA TRP A 57 -9.95 -12.32 0.79
C TRP A 57 -9.60 -12.50 2.26
N PHE A 58 -8.66 -13.39 2.57
CA PHE A 58 -8.20 -13.64 3.94
C PHE A 58 -6.74 -13.26 4.10
N CYS A 59 -6.31 -12.95 5.32
CA CYS A 59 -4.90 -12.71 5.60
C CYS A 59 -4.02 -13.90 5.19
N GLY A 60 -2.84 -13.66 4.63
CA GLY A 60 -1.96 -14.70 4.09
C GLY A 60 -1.52 -15.76 5.12
N THR A 61 -1.62 -15.44 6.41
CA THR A 61 -1.39 -16.32 7.56
C THR A 61 -2.64 -17.02 8.04
N HIS A 62 -3.84 -16.74 7.51
CA HIS A 62 -5.10 -17.36 7.93
C HIS A 62 -5.00 -18.88 8.04
N ARG A 63 -4.44 -19.54 7.00
CA ARG A 63 -4.24 -21.00 7.00
C ARG A 63 -3.15 -21.50 7.95
N LYS A 64 -2.14 -20.67 8.25
CA LYS A 64 -0.96 -21.07 9.03
C LYS A 64 -1.07 -20.74 10.53
N LYS A 65 -1.76 -19.65 10.85
CA LYS A 65 -1.85 -19.07 12.21
C LYS A 65 -3.29 -18.85 12.67
N GLY A 66 -4.29 -19.16 11.84
CA GLY A 66 -5.70 -18.95 12.21
C GLY A 66 -6.17 -17.50 12.18
N CYS A 67 -5.36 -16.55 11.67
CA CYS A 67 -5.67 -15.12 11.67
C CYS A 67 -7.07 -14.81 11.11
N GLY A 68 -7.86 -14.06 11.87
CA GLY A 68 -9.25 -13.70 11.56
C GLY A 68 -9.45 -12.54 10.58
N ALA A 69 -8.37 -11.88 10.14
CA ALA A 69 -8.46 -10.74 9.24
C ALA A 69 -8.97 -11.15 7.84
N VAL A 70 -10.00 -10.45 7.38
CA VAL A 70 -10.73 -10.73 6.14
C VAL A 70 -11.18 -9.42 5.51
N LEU A 71 -11.12 -9.32 4.18
CA LEU A 71 -11.72 -8.23 3.42
C LEU A 71 -12.59 -8.75 2.29
N TYR A 72 -13.51 -7.90 1.84
CA TYR A 72 -14.46 -8.18 0.77
C TYR A 72 -14.35 -7.09 -0.28
N THR A 73 -14.22 -7.49 -1.54
CA THR A 73 -14.21 -6.56 -2.68
C THR A 73 -15.34 -6.83 -3.66
N HIS A 74 -15.70 -5.80 -4.42
CA HIS A 74 -16.67 -5.87 -5.50
C HIS A 74 -16.24 -4.93 -6.62
N LEU A 75 -16.07 -5.47 -7.84
CA LEU A 75 -15.62 -4.71 -9.02
C LEU A 75 -14.35 -3.88 -8.78
N GLY A 76 -13.45 -4.33 -7.90
CA GLY A 76 -12.20 -3.63 -7.58
C GLY A 76 -12.28 -2.69 -6.37
N ASP A 77 -13.46 -2.44 -5.80
CA ASP A 77 -13.62 -1.63 -4.60
C ASP A 77 -13.69 -2.48 -3.33
N ILE A 78 -13.14 -1.98 -2.22
CA ILE A 78 -13.31 -2.61 -0.90
C ILE A 78 -14.69 -2.26 -0.34
N LEU A 79 -15.51 -3.29 -0.10
CA LEU A 79 -16.83 -3.16 0.49
C LEU A 79 -16.81 -3.22 2.01
N LYS A 80 -16.03 -4.15 2.56
CA LYS A 80 -15.95 -4.42 4.00
C LYS A 80 -14.59 -4.98 4.35
N ILE A 81 -14.08 -4.60 5.50
CA ILE A 81 -12.85 -5.16 6.05
C ILE A 81 -12.97 -5.41 7.55
N ASN A 82 -12.43 -6.55 7.99
CA ASN A 82 -11.96 -6.79 9.34
C ASN A 82 -10.42 -6.86 9.28
N ASN A 83 -9.74 -5.81 9.75
CA ASN A 83 -8.28 -5.68 9.69
C ASN A 83 -7.60 -5.93 11.04
N GLU A 84 -8.24 -6.71 11.92
CA GLU A 84 -7.65 -7.11 13.20
C GLU A 84 -6.79 -8.36 13.00
N HIS A 85 -5.49 -8.23 13.29
CA HIS A 85 -4.53 -9.32 13.20
C HIS A 85 -4.00 -9.65 14.59
N ASP A 86 -3.87 -10.95 14.87
CA ASP A 86 -3.28 -11.52 16.08
C ASP A 86 -1.77 -11.79 15.92
N HIS A 87 -1.19 -11.32 14.82
CA HIS A 87 0.23 -11.48 14.53
C HIS A 87 0.79 -10.19 13.93
N ALA A 88 2.09 -9.98 14.14
CA ALA A 88 2.82 -8.99 13.37
C ALA A 88 2.77 -9.33 11.86
N PRO A 89 2.91 -8.34 10.97
CA PRO A 89 2.99 -8.55 9.53
C PRO A 89 4.02 -9.65 9.18
N PRO A 90 3.58 -10.77 8.60
CA PRO A 90 4.38 -12.00 8.50
C PRO A 90 5.42 -11.96 7.38
N PHE A 91 5.39 -10.94 6.52
CA PHE A 91 6.34 -10.80 5.43
C PHE A 91 7.30 -9.63 5.73
N LEU A 92 8.48 -10.03 6.18
CA LEU A 92 9.69 -9.24 6.38
C LEU A 92 10.11 -8.50 5.10
N ASN A 93 9.46 -7.36 4.84
CA ASN A 93 10.13 -6.12 4.45
C ASN A 93 9.08 -5.00 4.49
N LEU A 94 8.75 -4.54 5.70
CA LEU A 94 7.94 -3.32 5.88
C LEU A 94 8.51 -2.14 5.07
N LYS A 95 9.84 -2.12 4.83
CA LYS A 95 10.52 -1.15 3.94
C LYS A 95 10.05 -1.16 2.48
N MET A 96 9.43 -2.25 2.03
CA MET A 96 8.87 -2.33 0.69
C MET A 96 7.46 -1.76 0.68
N TYR A 97 6.67 -1.92 1.73
CA TYR A 97 5.24 -1.61 1.69
C TYR A 97 4.87 -0.29 2.36
N VAL A 98 5.70 0.18 3.29
CA VAL A 98 5.62 1.50 3.91
C VAL A 98 6.63 2.40 3.22
N PRO A 99 6.26 3.66 2.89
CA PRO A 99 7.22 4.67 2.48
C PRO A 99 8.34 4.80 3.52
N VAL A 100 9.58 4.60 3.09
CA VAL A 100 10.75 4.79 3.96
C VAL A 100 11.57 5.95 3.45
N PHE A 101 11.60 7.02 4.23
CA PHE A 101 12.57 8.09 4.04
C PHE A 101 13.97 7.55 4.34
N THR A 102 14.86 7.71 3.37
CA THR A 102 16.23 7.23 3.41
C THR A 102 17.14 8.25 2.74
N THR A 103 18.44 8.02 2.79
CA THR A 103 19.43 8.78 2.04
C THR A 103 20.16 7.86 1.07
N SER A 104 20.69 8.43 -0.01
CA SER A 104 21.61 7.73 -0.91
C SER A 104 22.98 7.57 -0.24
N ARG A 105 23.87 6.76 -0.84
CA ARG A 105 25.26 6.65 -0.36
C ARG A 105 26.01 7.99 -0.31
N ARG A 106 25.55 8.97 -1.09
CA ARG A 106 26.13 10.33 -1.14
C ARG A 106 25.33 11.34 -0.28
N GLY A 107 24.45 10.87 0.59
CA GLY A 107 23.64 11.71 1.49
C GLY A 107 22.40 12.35 0.86
N ALA A 108 22.13 12.13 -0.43
CA ALA A 108 20.97 12.75 -1.09
C ALA A 108 19.64 12.14 -0.59
N PRO A 109 18.61 12.95 -0.27
CA PRO A 109 17.32 12.44 0.18
C PRO A 109 16.67 11.49 -0.84
N ALA A 110 16.10 10.41 -0.33
CA ALA A 110 15.39 9.43 -1.12
C ALA A 110 14.19 8.85 -0.35
N ILE A 111 13.21 8.33 -1.07
CA ILE A 111 12.08 7.60 -0.49
C ILE A 111 12.01 6.24 -1.15
N SER A 112 11.97 5.18 -0.35
CA SER A 112 11.65 3.84 -0.84
C SER A 112 10.15 3.59 -0.74
N VAL A 113 9.51 3.29 -1.88
CA VAL A 113 8.09 2.95 -1.96
C VAL A 113 7.94 1.72 -2.85
N TYR A 114 7.31 0.66 -2.38
CA TYR A 114 7.10 -0.60 -3.12
C TYR A 114 8.40 -1.24 -3.62
N GLY A 115 9.51 -1.01 -2.90
CA GLY A 115 10.83 -1.51 -3.28
C GLY A 115 11.53 -0.66 -4.35
N HIS A 116 10.85 0.33 -4.94
CA HIS A 116 11.43 1.32 -5.82
C HIS A 116 12.01 2.49 -5.01
N ILE A 117 13.03 3.13 -5.56
CA ILE A 117 13.67 4.31 -4.94
C ILE A 117 13.29 5.54 -5.74
N PHE A 118 12.87 6.58 -5.02
CA PHE A 118 12.54 7.89 -5.55
C PHE A 118 13.51 8.92 -5.01
N HIS A 119 14.03 9.78 -5.89
CA HIS A 119 14.91 10.89 -5.50
C HIS A 119 14.14 12.20 -5.48
N LYS A 120 14.56 13.11 -4.60
CA LYS A 120 13.98 14.46 -4.55
C LYS A 120 14.25 15.16 -5.90
N HIS A 121 13.20 15.71 -6.51
CA HIS A 121 13.32 16.49 -7.75
C HIS A 121 13.17 17.98 -7.46
N ARG A 122 12.01 18.42 -6.95
CA ARG A 122 11.78 19.82 -6.60
C ARG A 122 10.77 19.96 -5.46
N THR A 123 10.88 21.03 -4.70
CA THR A 123 9.95 21.39 -3.62
C THR A 123 9.30 22.73 -3.96
N SER A 124 8.00 22.86 -3.69
CA SER A 124 7.21 24.07 -3.88
C SER A 124 6.26 24.21 -2.70
N GLY A 125 6.52 25.20 -1.82
CA GLY A 125 5.88 25.27 -0.50
C GLY A 125 6.13 23.98 0.30
N ALA A 126 5.09 23.47 0.95
CA ALA A 126 5.14 22.20 1.69
C ALA A 126 5.20 20.94 0.79
N LYS A 127 4.94 21.09 -0.52
CA LYS A 127 4.83 19.96 -1.45
C LYS A 127 6.17 19.64 -2.11
N THR A 128 6.61 18.38 -2.01
CA THR A 128 7.82 17.89 -2.69
C THR A 128 7.46 16.86 -3.76
N ARG A 129 8.02 17.02 -4.96
CA ARG A 129 7.97 16.04 -6.05
C ARG A 129 9.21 15.16 -6.01
N TRP A 130 9.00 13.85 -6.13
CA TRP A 130 10.06 12.86 -6.20
C TRP A 130 9.88 11.98 -7.45
N TRP A 131 10.94 11.76 -8.20
CA TRP A 131 10.96 10.93 -9.40
C TRP A 131 11.66 9.60 -9.16
N CYS A 132 11.28 8.56 -9.90
CA CYS A 132 11.95 7.28 -9.80
C CYS A 132 13.44 7.40 -10.14
N GLN A 133 14.28 6.63 -9.45
CA GLN A 133 15.71 6.55 -9.71
C GLN A 133 16.05 6.24 -11.18
N ARG A 134 15.19 5.50 -11.89
CA ARG A 134 15.37 5.16 -13.31
C ARG A 134 14.72 6.13 -14.28
N VAL A 135 14.46 7.37 -13.88
CA VAL A 135 13.89 8.40 -14.77
C VAL A 135 14.75 8.66 -16.01
N THR A 136 16.07 8.57 -15.88
CA THR A 136 17.02 8.66 -17.00
C THR A 136 16.94 7.47 -17.96
N HIS A 137 16.32 6.37 -17.54
CA HIS A 137 15.99 5.21 -18.37
C HIS A 137 14.51 5.21 -18.81
N GLY A 138 13.88 6.39 -18.85
CA GLY A 138 12.52 6.57 -19.35
C GLY A 138 11.41 6.18 -18.37
N CYS A 139 11.71 5.87 -17.10
CA CYS A 139 10.68 5.62 -16.10
C CYS A 139 9.95 6.93 -15.73
N THR A 140 8.62 6.93 -15.86
CA THR A 140 7.78 8.12 -15.61
C THR A 140 7.17 8.15 -14.21
N ALA A 141 7.49 7.18 -13.36
CA ALA A 141 6.95 7.10 -12.01
C ALA A 141 7.37 8.29 -11.14
N VAL A 142 6.39 8.88 -10.46
CA VAL A 142 6.54 10.09 -9.63
C VAL A 142 5.66 9.97 -8.38
N ILE A 143 6.17 10.40 -7.24
CA ILE A 143 5.40 10.57 -6.01
C ILE A 143 5.46 12.02 -5.53
N PHE A 144 4.46 12.42 -4.74
CA PHE A 144 4.39 13.72 -4.10
C PHE A 144 4.21 13.56 -2.61
N THR A 145 4.99 14.31 -1.83
CA THR A 145 4.83 14.41 -0.38
C THR A 145 4.40 15.82 0.05
N ILE A 146 3.68 15.91 1.16
CA ILE A 146 3.43 17.13 1.94
C ILE A 146 3.74 16.77 3.38
N ASP A 147 4.59 17.54 4.06
CA ASP A 147 4.97 17.32 5.47
C ASP A 147 5.33 15.85 5.79
N ASP A 148 6.18 15.27 4.93
CA ASP A 148 6.64 13.87 5.00
C ASP A 148 5.54 12.79 4.86
N GLU A 149 4.33 13.17 4.45
CA GLU A 149 3.29 12.23 4.04
C GLU A 149 3.18 12.13 2.52
N ILE A 150 3.07 10.91 1.97
CA ILE A 150 2.80 10.73 0.53
C ILE A 150 1.34 11.04 0.23
N VAL A 151 1.10 12.12 -0.51
CA VAL A 151 -0.25 12.61 -0.85
C VAL A 151 -0.71 12.19 -2.25
N LYS A 152 0.20 11.81 -3.14
CA LYS A 152 -0.13 11.34 -4.50
C LYS A 152 0.98 10.47 -5.07
N THR A 153 0.59 9.38 -5.75
CA THR A 153 1.52 8.48 -6.44
C THR A 153 1.07 8.20 -7.87
N SER A 154 1.96 8.43 -8.84
CA SER A 154 1.93 7.79 -10.16
C SER A 154 3.02 6.72 -10.14
N ASN A 155 2.66 5.49 -9.75
CA ASN A 155 3.63 4.43 -9.42
C ASN A 155 3.66 3.32 -10.49
N GLU A 156 3.50 3.69 -11.76
CA GLU A 156 3.65 2.79 -12.90
C GLU A 156 5.11 2.80 -13.35
N HIS A 157 5.78 1.66 -13.21
CA HIS A 157 7.19 1.51 -13.57
C HIS A 157 7.31 0.64 -14.82
N ASN A 158 8.23 1.01 -15.70
CA ASN A 158 8.62 0.20 -16.86
C ASN A 158 9.75 -0.80 -16.54
N HIS A 159 10.04 -1.01 -15.26
CA HIS A 159 11.14 -1.85 -14.79
C HIS A 159 10.78 -2.52 -13.46
N PRO A 160 11.39 -3.68 -13.14
CA PRO A 160 11.22 -4.30 -11.83
C PRO A 160 11.91 -3.48 -10.71
N PRO A 161 11.54 -3.69 -9.44
CA PRO A 161 12.27 -3.14 -8.31
C PRO A 161 13.76 -3.58 -8.34
N PRO A 162 14.70 -2.71 -7.93
CA PRO A 162 16.10 -3.08 -7.83
C PRO A 162 16.31 -4.22 -6.82
N ASN A 163 17.08 -5.24 -7.23
CA ASN A 163 17.50 -6.33 -6.34
C ASN A 163 18.35 -5.75 -5.20
N ARG A 164 17.89 -5.91 -3.96
CA ARG A 164 18.68 -5.61 -2.77
C ARG A 164 19.67 -6.76 -2.57
N ARG A 165 20.95 -6.53 -2.91
CA ARG A 165 22.07 -7.37 -2.45
C ARG A 165 22.38 -7.05 -1.00
#